data_AF-C2XY72-F1
#
_entry.id   AF-C2XY72-F1
#
_cell.length_a   1.000
_cell.length_b   1.000
_cell.length_c   1.000
_cell.angle_alpha   90.00
_cell.angle_beta   90.00
_cell.angle_gamma   90.00
#
_symmetry.space_group_name_H-M   'P 1'
#
loop_
_entity.id
_entity.type
_entity.pdbx_description
1 polymer ?
#
loop_
_entity_poly.entity_id
_entity_poly.type
_entity_poly.pdbx_seq_one_letter_code
_entity_poly.pdbx_strand_id
1 'polypeptide(L)'
;MMKVFKMNDIDWVCAETEEQAKEYYKEECGIDDEDLNEYFEGEVSLQETMHINVDDLPYEEQRQCQTMMHRGGELVVLRSFEWAIKQNNITKPCVIASTEY
;
A
#
# COMPACT_ATOMS: atom_id res chain seq x y z
N MET A 1 -1.20 -5.18 -15.38
CA MET A 1 -1.17 -5.92 -14.09
C MET A 1 -0.74 -4.91 -13.05
N MET A 2 -1.45 -4.86 -11.92
CA MET A 2 -1.09 -3.92 -10.86
C MET A 2 0.28 -4.23 -10.27
N LYS A 3 1.04 -3.17 -10.04
CA LYS A 3 2.34 -3.12 -9.39
C LYS A 3 2.23 -2.17 -8.20
N VAL A 4 3.21 -2.22 -7.31
CA VAL A 4 3.32 -1.28 -6.20
C VAL A 4 4.63 -0.52 -6.33
N PHE A 5 4.56 0.79 -6.15
CA PHE A 5 5.69 1.70 -6.20
C PHE A 5 5.80 2.40 -4.85
N LYS A 6 7.00 2.42 -4.29
CA LYS A 6 7.30 3.14 -3.06
C LYS A 6 7.66 4.58 -3.44
N MET A 7 6.80 5.52 -3.04
CA MET A 7 6.85 6.91 -3.50
C MET A 7 7.82 7.76 -2.68
N ASN A 8 7.95 7.43 -1.41
CA ASN A 8 8.86 8.03 -0.43
C ASN A 8 9.06 7.01 0.71
N ASP A 9 9.56 7.45 1.86
CA ASP A 9 9.81 6.59 3.02
C ASP A 9 8.52 6.09 3.71
N ILE A 10 7.36 6.68 3.41
CA ILE A 10 6.11 6.49 4.14
C ILE A 10 4.93 6.01 3.28
N ASP A 11 4.95 6.15 1.96
CA ASP A 11 3.81 5.94 1.06
C ASP A 11 4.11 4.97 -0.09
N TRP A 12 3.12 4.13 -0.37
CA TRP A 12 3.12 3.16 -1.45
C TRP A 12 1.89 3.36 -2.33
N VAL A 13 2.11 3.44 -3.64
CA VAL A 13 1.05 3.57 -4.65
C VAL A 13 0.94 2.31 -5.47
N CYS A 14 -0.29 1.80 -5.60
CA CYS A 14 -0.63 0.73 -6.52
C CYS A 14 -1.01 1.32 -7.87
N ALA A 15 -0.38 0.91 -8.98
CA ALA A 15 -0.70 1.34 -10.35
C ALA A 15 -0.22 0.32 -11.40
N GLU A 16 -0.59 0.47 -12.67
CA GLU A 16 -0.10 -0.46 -13.71
C GLU A 16 1.32 -0.11 -14.20
N THR A 17 1.70 1.17 -14.15
CA THR A 17 3.02 1.66 -14.55
C THR A 17 3.56 2.68 -13.54
N GLU A 18 4.87 2.91 -13.60
CA GLU A 18 5.54 3.91 -12.77
C GLU A 18 5.00 5.31 -13.07
N GLU A 19 4.78 5.63 -14.35
CA GLU A 19 4.26 6.93 -14.78
C GLU A 19 2.87 7.19 -14.19
N GLN A 20 1.99 6.18 -14.18
CA GLN A 20 0.67 6.28 -13.56
C GLN A 20 0.76 6.50 -12.04
N ALA A 21 1.68 5.81 -11.36
CA ALA A 21 1.88 5.98 -9.92
C ALA A 21 2.37 7.40 -9.59
N LYS A 22 3.35 7.89 -10.36
CA LYS A 22 3.91 9.24 -10.23
C LYS A 22 2.90 10.33 -10.52
N GLU A 23 2.12 10.20 -11.59
CA GLU A 23 1.08 11.17 -11.97
C GLU A 23 -0.01 11.23 -10.89
N TYR A 24 -0.53 10.08 -10.46
CA TYR A 24 -1.51 9.99 -9.38
C TYR A 24 -1.00 10.65 -8.09
N TYR A 25 0.21 10.30 -7.66
CA TYR A 25 0.76 10.79 -6.40
C TYR A 25 1.03 12.30 -6.40
N LYS A 26 1.50 12.85 -7.52
CA LYS A 26 1.65 14.31 -7.69
C LYS A 26 0.32 15.04 -7.58
N GLU A 27 -0.72 14.52 -8.24
CA GLU A 27 -2.06 15.12 -8.21
C GLU A 27 -2.67 15.09 -6.80
N GLU A 28 -2.52 13.98 -6.08
CA GLU A 28 -3.09 13.80 -4.74
C GLU A 28 -2.36 14.62 -3.67
N CYS A 29 -1.02 14.67 -3.73
CA CYS A 29 -0.20 15.36 -2.74
C CYS A 29 0.08 16.83 -3.09
N GLY A 30 -0.16 17.24 -4.34
CA GLY A 30 0.13 18.60 -4.82
C GLY A 30 1.63 18.92 -4.89
N ILE A 31 2.47 17.92 -5.14
CA ILE A 31 3.93 18.05 -5.24
C ILE A 31 4.41 18.12 -6.70
N ASP A 32 5.58 18.68 -6.92
CA ASP A 32 6.19 18.75 -8.26
C ASP A 32 7.10 17.55 -8.56
N ASP A 33 7.67 17.53 -9.78
CA ASP A 33 8.57 16.46 -10.21
C ASP A 33 9.91 16.47 -9.48
N GLU A 34 10.39 17.61 -8.99
CA GLU A 34 11.67 17.70 -8.28
C GLU A 34 11.54 17.02 -6.92
N ASP A 35 10.52 17.41 -6.15
CA ASP A 35 10.19 16.80 -4.85
C ASP A 35 9.91 15.31 -4.98
N LEU A 36 9.10 14.91 -5.98
CA LEU A 36 8.76 13.50 -6.20
C LEU A 36 10.00 12.65 -6.48
N ASN A 37 10.86 13.09 -7.40
CA ASN A 37 12.00 12.28 -7.85
C ASN A 37 13.12 12.23 -6.79
N GLU A 38 13.17 13.16 -5.84
CA GLU A 38 14.13 13.12 -4.73
C GLU A 38 13.88 11.91 -3.80
N TYR A 39 12.61 11.58 -3.55
CA TYR A 39 12.22 10.55 -2.56
C TYR A 39 11.75 9.23 -3.18
N PHE A 40 11.50 9.19 -4.49
CA PHE A 40 11.01 8.00 -5.17
C PHE A 40 11.97 6.80 -5.07
N GLU A 41 11.49 5.69 -4.50
CA GLU A 41 12.29 4.48 -4.28
C GLU A 41 12.11 3.41 -5.37
N GLY A 42 11.02 3.44 -6.13
CA GLY A 42 10.79 2.52 -7.26
C GLY A 42 9.75 1.42 -7.02
N GLU A 43 9.69 0.48 -7.97
CA GLU A 43 8.81 -0.70 -7.90
C GLU A 43 9.27 -1.65 -6.78
N VAL A 44 8.33 -2.12 -5.96
CA VAL A 44 8.56 -3.09 -4.88
C VAL A 44 7.89 -4.42 -5.17
N SER A 45 8.31 -5.48 -4.47
CA SER A 45 7.75 -6.82 -4.68
C SER A 45 6.32 -6.89 -4.17
N LEU A 46 5.42 -7.50 -4.95
CA LEU A 46 4.05 -7.76 -4.49
C LEU A 46 3.96 -8.74 -3.31
N GLN A 47 5.06 -9.43 -2.98
CA GLN A 47 5.17 -10.30 -1.80
C GLN A 47 5.58 -9.54 -0.54
N GLU A 48 6.02 -8.28 -0.66
CA GLU A 48 6.19 -7.41 0.50
C GLU A 48 4.85 -7.14 1.18
N THR A 49 4.91 -6.84 2.47
CA THR A 49 3.75 -6.83 3.34
C THR A 49 3.42 -5.45 3.88
N MET A 50 2.12 -5.18 4.00
CA MET A 50 1.57 -4.03 4.69
C MET A 50 0.77 -4.48 5.92
N HIS A 51 0.53 -3.54 6.84
CA HIS A 51 -0.34 -3.77 8.00
C HIS A 51 -1.79 -3.60 7.56
N ILE A 52 -2.63 -4.56 7.93
CA ILE A 52 -4.08 -4.52 7.72
C ILE A 52 -4.73 -4.62 9.09
N ASN A 53 -5.70 -3.77 9.38
CA ASN A 53 -6.48 -3.88 10.59
C ASN A 53 -7.23 -5.21 10.60
N VAL A 54 -7.21 -5.92 11.74
CA VAL A 54 -7.88 -7.23 11.84
C VAL A 54 -9.37 -7.13 11.52
N ASP A 55 -10.01 -6.00 11.82
CA ASP A 55 -11.43 -5.77 11.56
C ASP A 55 -11.75 -5.65 10.05
N ASP A 56 -10.75 -5.29 9.23
CA ASP A 56 -10.87 -5.19 7.76
C ASP A 56 -10.66 -6.53 7.04
N LEU A 57 -10.22 -7.56 7.76
CA LEU A 57 -10.08 -8.90 7.18
C LEU A 57 -11.45 -9.52 6.88
N PRO A 58 -11.55 -10.40 5.87
CA PRO A 58 -12.71 -11.28 5.72
C PRO A 58 -13.00 -12.03 7.02
N TYR A 59 -14.28 -12.19 7.36
CA TYR A 59 -14.72 -12.87 8.59
C TYR A 59 -14.08 -14.26 8.78
N GLU A 60 -13.88 -15.01 7.68
CA GLU A 60 -13.23 -16.31 7.74
C GLU A 60 -11.75 -16.21 8.12
N GLU A 61 -11.03 -15.21 7.61
CA GLU A 61 -9.63 -14.97 7.94
C GLU A 61 -9.46 -14.47 9.39
N GLN A 62 -10.40 -13.65 9.89
CA GLN A 62 -10.38 -13.19 11.29
C GLN A 62 -10.35 -14.35 12.30
N ARG A 63 -10.92 -15.50 11.94
CA ARG A 63 -11.03 -16.68 12.80
C ARG A 63 -9.86 -17.66 12.67
N GLN A 64 -8.92 -17.41 11.78
CA GLN A 64 -7.75 -18.26 11.62
C GLN A 64 -6.71 -17.98 12.70
N CYS A 65 -5.95 -19.01 13.07
CA CYS A 65 -4.78 -18.82 13.93
C CYS A 65 -3.68 -18.14 13.10
N GLN A 66 -3.37 -16.89 13.41
CA GLN A 66 -2.38 -16.09 12.70
C GLN A 66 -1.64 -15.14 13.66
N THR A 67 -0.47 -14.68 13.25
CA THR A 67 0.29 -13.69 14.02
C THR A 67 -0.36 -12.32 13.88
N MET A 68 -0.77 -11.76 15.02
CA MET A 68 -1.31 -10.41 15.14
C MET A 68 -0.41 -9.57 16.04
N MET A 69 -0.39 -8.26 15.82
CA MET A 69 0.40 -7.34 16.65
C MET A 69 -0.36 -6.03 16.90
N HIS A 70 -0.08 -5.40 18.04
CA HIS A 70 -0.62 -4.07 18.32
C HIS A 70 0.28 -3.00 17.73
N ARG A 71 -0.29 -2.07 16.95
CA ARG A 71 0.41 -0.92 16.37
C ARG A 71 -0.54 0.28 16.34
N GLY A 72 -0.10 1.44 16.84
CA GLY A 72 -0.93 2.65 16.86
C GLY A 72 -2.23 2.54 17.69
N GLY A 73 -2.33 1.57 18.60
CA GLY A 73 -3.56 1.28 19.34
C GLY A 73 -4.50 0.29 18.64
N GLU A 74 -4.21 -0.08 17.40
CA GLU A 74 -4.97 -1.05 16.61
C GLU A 74 -4.36 -2.45 16.68
N LEU A 75 -5.17 -3.47 16.43
CA LEU A 75 -4.71 -4.85 16.23
C LEU A 75 -4.59 -5.10 14.73
N VAL A 76 -3.37 -5.38 14.27
CA VAL A 76 -3.07 -5.52 12.85
C VAL A 76 -2.43 -6.87 12.52
N VAL A 77 -2.56 -7.29 11.27
CA VAL A 77 -1.86 -8.42 10.67
C VAL A 77 -1.04 -7.97 9.47
N LEU A 78 -0.03 -8.76 9.10
CA LEU A 78 0.69 -8.56 7.85
C LEU A 78 -0.02 -9.32 6.73
N ARG A 79 -0.20 -8.63 5.60
CA ARG A 79 -0.66 -9.20 4.33
C ARG A 79 0.18 -8.65 3.20
N SER A 80 0.38 -9.45 2.16
CA SER A 80 1.13 -9.03 0.99
C SER A 80 0.35 -7.97 0.20
N PHE A 81 1.05 -7.13 -0.55
CA PHE A 81 0.40 -6.22 -1.51
C PHE A 81 -0.45 -6.99 -2.52
N GLU A 82 0.00 -8.17 -2.96
CA GLU A 82 -0.79 -9.03 -3.84
C GLU A 82 -2.14 -9.41 -3.23
N TRP A 83 -2.17 -9.76 -1.93
CA TRP A 83 -3.41 -10.06 -1.23
C TRP A 83 -4.31 -8.82 -1.17
N ALA A 84 -3.76 -7.66 -0.81
CA ALA A 84 -4.53 -6.42 -0.67
C ALA A 84 -5.15 -5.97 -1.99
N ILE A 85 -4.41 -6.07 -3.11
CA ILE A 85 -4.91 -5.74 -4.46
C ILE A 85 -6.08 -6.63 -4.84
N LYS A 86 -5.97 -7.95 -4.62
CA LYS A 86 -7.02 -8.92 -4.94
C LYS A 86 -8.24 -8.73 -4.06
N GLN A 87 -8.03 -8.56 -2.76
CA GLN A 87 -9.10 -8.44 -1.76
C GLN A 87 -9.95 -7.18 -1.99
N ASN A 88 -9.30 -6.05 -2.31
CA ASN A 88 -9.99 -4.79 -2.56
C ASN A 88 -10.41 -4.59 -4.03
N ASN A 89 -10.14 -5.57 -4.89
CA ASN A 89 -10.41 -5.50 -6.33
C ASN A 89 -9.88 -4.20 -6.96
N ILE A 90 -8.64 -3.84 -6.64
CA ILE A 90 -8.04 -2.57 -7.05
C ILE A 90 -7.84 -2.58 -8.57
N THR A 91 -8.46 -1.60 -9.24
CA THR A 91 -8.45 -1.47 -10.71
C THR A 91 -7.98 -0.09 -11.18
N LYS A 92 -7.68 0.82 -10.26
CA LYS A 92 -7.22 2.19 -10.54
C LYS A 92 -6.06 2.55 -9.62
N PRO A 93 -5.24 3.55 -9.99
CA PRO A 93 -4.20 4.07 -9.11
C PRO A 93 -4.76 4.51 -7.76
N CYS A 94 -4.10 4.11 -6.67
CA CYS A 94 -4.43 4.54 -5.32
C CYS A 94 -3.22 4.40 -4.38
N VAL A 95 -3.21 5.16 -3.29
CA VAL A 95 -2.33 4.86 -2.14
C VAL A 95 -2.79 3.54 -1.54
N ILE A 96 -1.94 2.51 -1.61
CA ILE A 96 -2.25 1.17 -1.11
C ILE A 96 -1.80 0.99 0.33
N ALA A 97 -0.72 1.68 0.74
CA ALA A 97 -0.25 1.68 2.11
C ALA A 97 0.39 3.03 2.43
N SER A 98 0.21 3.49 3.67
CA SER A 98 0.93 4.60 4.25
C SER A 98 1.36 4.24 5.67
N THR A 99 2.44 4.85 6.14
CA THR A 99 2.88 4.77 7.55
C THR A 99 2.77 6.09 8.31
N GLU A 100 2.14 7.11 7.71
CA GLU A 100 1.74 8.31 8.43
C GLU A 100 0.64 7.98 9.47
N TYR A 101 0.67 8.66 10.61
CA TYR A 101 -0.23 8.45 11.76
C TYR A 101 -1.14 9.65 12.00
#